data_AF-A0A373GZX2-F1
#
_entry.id   AF-A0A373GZX2-F1
#
_cell.length_a   1.000
_cell.length_b   1.000
_cell.length_c   1.000
_cell.angle_alpha   90.00
_cell.angle_beta   90.00
_cell.angle_gamma   90.00
#
_symmetry.space_group_name_H-M   'P 1'
#
loop_
_entity.id
_entity.type
_entity.pdbx_description
1 polymer ?
#
loop_
_entity_poly.entity_id
_entity_poly.type
_entity_poly.pdbx_seq_one_letter_code
_entity_poly.pdbx_strand_id
1 'polypeptide(L)'
;METEIYFLLHSLGIGAKYRGFRYLAYGIALCMEDEDYLLRVSKTLYPKIAQTFQVSSSCVERDIRTAISVCWTRGNRDLLFSLSVHPVLTKPTNSEFFDILSSYIKYYRAFPACRQEA
;
A
#
# COMPACT_ATOMS: atom_id res chain seq x y z
N MET A 1 -4.19 14.43 -3.31
CA MET A 1 -4.02 12.97 -3.53
C MET A 1 -2.78 12.46 -2.80
N GLU A 2 -1.59 13.01 -3.06
CA GLU A 2 -0.36 12.59 -2.36
C GLU A 2 -0.42 12.75 -0.82
N THR A 3 -0.92 13.90 -0.33
CA THR A 3 -1.11 14.15 1.11
C THR A 3 -2.02 13.13 1.78
N GLU A 4 -3.03 12.63 1.06
CA GLU A 4 -3.97 11.65 1.57
C GLU A 4 -3.32 10.27 1.69
N ILE A 5 -2.55 9.86 0.68
CA ILE A 5 -1.79 8.61 0.72
C ILE A 5 -0.79 8.64 1.88
N TYR A 6 -0.07 9.75 2.08
CA TYR A 6 0.83 9.90 3.22
C TYR A 6 0.11 9.83 4.57
N PHE A 7 -1.04 10.50 4.70
CA PHE A 7 -1.84 10.45 5.92
C PHE A 7 -2.31 9.03 6.24
N LEU A 8 -2.76 8.29 5.22
CA LEU A 8 -3.19 6.90 5.36
C LEU A 8 -2.03 5.99 5.81
N LEU A 9 -0.87 6.10 5.18
CA LEU A 9 0.32 5.33 5.55
C LEU A 9 0.77 5.64 6.98
N HIS A 10 0.76 6.91 7.38
CA HIS A 10 1.03 7.29 8.77
C HIS A 10 0.02 6.71 9.75
N SER A 11 -1.27 6.74 9.40
CA SER A 11 -2.36 6.18 10.22
C SER A 11 -2.25 4.67 10.39
N LEU A 12 -1.68 3.97 9.40
CA LEU A 12 -1.35 2.54 9.47
C LEU A 12 -0.09 2.24 10.32
N GLY A 13 0.59 3.27 10.82
CA GLY A 13 1.81 3.14 11.61
C GLY A 13 3.09 3.04 10.76
N ILE A 14 3.01 3.31 9.46
CA ILE A 14 4.18 3.37 8.57
C ILE A 14 4.69 4.81 8.55
N GLY A 15 5.80 5.06 9.24
CA GLY A 15 6.42 6.38 9.30
C GLY A 15 7.43 6.64 8.19
N ALA A 16 7.64 7.92 7.87
CA ALA A 16 8.61 8.39 6.87
C ALA A 16 10.08 7.99 7.13
N LYS A 17 10.41 7.50 8.33
CA LYS A 17 11.74 6.93 8.65
C LYS A 17 12.07 5.67 7.84
N TYR A 18 11.05 4.97 7.33
CA TYR A 18 11.23 3.79 6.49
C TYR A 18 11.23 4.21 5.02
N ARG A 19 12.23 3.78 4.23
CA ARG A 19 12.27 4.05 2.79
C ARG A 19 11.03 3.55 2.06
N GLY A 20 10.50 2.39 2.50
CA GLY A 20 9.27 1.81 1.98
C GLY A 20 8.04 2.73 2.08
N PHE A 21 8.04 3.73 2.97
CA PHE A 21 6.97 4.73 3.05
C PHE A 21 6.84 5.53 1.75
N ARG A 22 7.97 6.08 1.24
CA ARG A 22 7.97 6.87 0.00
C ARG A 22 7.70 5.99 -1.21
N TYR A 23 8.18 4.75 -1.21
CA TYR A 23 7.93 3.78 -2.29
C TYR A 23 6.47 3.36 -2.35
N LEU A 24 5.84 3.10 -1.20
CA LEU A 24 4.41 2.81 -1.10
C LEU A 24 3.60 4.01 -1.59
N ALA A 25 3.91 5.23 -1.13
CA ALA A 25 3.16 6.41 -1.51
C ALA A 25 3.16 6.63 -3.02
N TYR A 26 4.34 6.59 -3.63
CA TYR A 26 4.48 6.74 -5.07
C TYR A 26 3.87 5.55 -5.84
N GLY A 27 4.06 4.32 -5.36
CA GLY A 27 3.50 3.14 -5.99
C GLY A 27 1.97 3.11 -5.98
N ILE A 28 1.34 3.54 -4.89
CA ILE A 28 -0.13 3.66 -4.78
C ILE A 28 -0.64 4.71 -5.77
N ALA A 29 0.04 5.86 -5.88
CA ALA A 29 -0.31 6.87 -6.86
C ALA A 29 -0.25 6.32 -8.30
N LEU A 30 0.80 5.56 -8.65
CA LEU A 30 0.89 4.90 -9.96
C LEU A 30 -0.25 3.89 -10.19
N CYS A 31 -0.61 3.09 -9.18
CA CYS A 31 -1.73 2.15 -9.29
C CYS A 31 -3.09 2.84 -9.43
N MET A 32 -3.23 4.05 -8.90
CA MET A 32 -4.45 4.85 -9.09
C MET A 32 -4.55 5.43 -10.50
N GLU A 33 -3.42 5.81 -11.10
CA GLU A 33 -3.34 6.29 -12.48
C GLU A 33 -3.56 5.16 -13.50
N ASP A 34 -2.97 3.99 -13.27
CA ASP A 34 -3.06 2.83 -14.15
C ASP A 34 -3.07 1.52 -13.35
N GLU A 35 -4.15 0.76 -13.47
CA GLU A 35 -4.35 -0.49 -12.73
C GLU A 35 -3.43 -1.62 -13.21
N ASP A 36 -2.85 -1.52 -14.42
CA ASP A 36 -1.92 -2.52 -14.94
C ASP A 36 -0.66 -2.66 -14.07
N TYR A 37 -0.32 -1.64 -13.27
CA TYR A 37 0.75 -1.71 -12.29
C TYR A 37 0.50 -2.75 -11.19
N LEU A 38 -0.76 -2.96 -10.77
CA LEU A 38 -1.12 -3.99 -9.79
C LEU A 38 -0.99 -5.40 -10.37
N LEU A 39 -1.30 -5.58 -11.66
CA LEU A 39 -1.23 -6.88 -12.32
C LEU A 39 0.22 -7.38 -12.49
N ARG A 40 1.18 -6.46 -12.54
CA ARG A 40 2.59 -6.76 -12.88
C ARG A 40 3.59 -6.10 -11.95
N VAL A 41 3.32 -6.10 -10.64
CA VAL A 41 4.13 -5.41 -9.62
C VAL A 41 5.65 -5.59 -9.78
N SER A 42 6.13 -6.82 -9.96
CA SER A 42 7.58 -7.09 -10.09
C SER A 42 8.19 -6.65 -11.43
N LYS A 43 7.38 -6.59 -12.50
CA LYS A 43 7.84 -6.33 -13.87
C LYS A 43 7.63 -4.88 -14.31
N THR A 44 6.70 -4.16 -13.70
CA THR A 44 6.35 -2.78 -14.08
C THR A 44 6.48 -1.82 -12.89
N LEU A 45 5.75 -2.06 -11.80
CA LEU A 45 5.68 -1.14 -10.66
C LEU A 45 7.03 -0.96 -9.96
N TYR A 46 7.68 -2.06 -9.55
CA TYR A 46 8.97 -1.97 -8.88
C TYR A 46 10.05 -1.34 -9.76
N PRO A 47 10.22 -1.71 -11.06
CA PRO A 47 11.14 -0.99 -11.94
C PRO A 47 10.86 0.51 -12.05
N LYS A 48 9.58 0.92 -12.11
CA LYS A 48 9.21 2.34 -12.20
C LYS A 48 9.56 3.12 -10.93
N ILE A 49 9.28 2.55 -9.75
CA ILE A 49 9.68 3.11 -8.46
C ILE A 49 11.22 3.14 -8.39
N ALA A 50 11.88 2.04 -8.72
CA ALA A 50 13.33 1.91 -8.69
C ALA A 50 14.04 2.99 -9.53
N GLN A 51 13.55 3.23 -10.75
CA GLN A 51 14.04 4.30 -11.62
C GLN A 51 13.87 5.68 -10.98
N THR A 52 12.70 5.94 -10.41
CA THR A 52 12.36 7.25 -9.80
C THR A 52 13.24 7.56 -8.59
N PHE A 53 13.54 6.56 -7.78
CA PHE A 53 14.32 6.70 -6.54
C PHE A 53 15.79 6.31 -6.70
N GLN A 54 16.25 5.98 -7.90
CA GLN A 54 17.63 5.58 -8.21
C GLN A 54 18.14 4.41 -7.36
N VAL A 55 17.31 3.37 -7.22
CA VAL A 55 17.62 2.12 -6.50
C VAL A 55 17.30 0.91 -7.38
N SER A 56 17.55 -0.31 -6.89
CA SER A 56 17.12 -1.53 -7.61
C SER A 56 15.68 -1.92 -7.27
N SER A 57 15.01 -2.64 -8.18
CA SER A 57 13.67 -3.20 -7.93
C SER A 57 13.64 -4.14 -6.70
N SER A 58 14.75 -4.85 -6.42
CA SER A 58 14.87 -5.69 -5.23
C SER A 58 14.95 -4.88 -3.94
N CYS A 59 15.58 -3.70 -3.95
CA CYS A 59 15.55 -2.78 -2.82
C CYS A 59 14.14 -2.24 -2.57
N VAL A 60 13.42 -1.87 -3.64
CA VAL A 60 12.02 -1.41 -3.54
C VAL A 60 11.15 -2.47 -2.89
N GLU A 61 11.17 -3.70 -3.40
CA GLU A 61 10.40 -4.82 -2.87
C GLU A 61 10.70 -5.08 -1.39
N ARG A 62 11.99 -5.12 -1.02
CA ARG A 62 12.43 -5.38 0.35
C ARG A 62 11.99 -4.28 1.32
N ASP A 63 12.15 -3.02 0.93
CA ASP A 63 11.82 -1.88 1.78
C ASP A 63 10.30 -1.76 1.99
N ILE A 64 9.52 -2.06 0.95
CA ILE A 64 8.05 -2.17 1.06
C ILE A 64 7.66 -3.31 2.00
N ARG A 65 8.24 -4.50 1.83
CA ARG A 65 7.97 -5.65 2.71
C ARG A 65 8.29 -5.33 4.17
N THR A 66 9.37 -4.57 4.41
CA THR A 66 9.74 -4.08 5.74
C THR A 66 8.66 -3.15 6.30
N ALA A 67 8.20 -2.17 5.51
CA ALA A 67 7.14 -1.25 5.92
C ALA A 67 5.83 -1.98 6.26
N ILE A 68 5.43 -2.95 5.45
CA ILE A 68 4.23 -3.79 5.70
C ILE A 68 4.40 -4.62 6.97
N SER A 69 5.60 -5.18 7.20
CA SER A 69 5.87 -5.96 8.42
C SER A 69 5.80 -5.08 9.67
N VAL A 70 6.23 -3.82 9.58
CA VAL A 70 6.07 -2.83 10.67
C VAL A 70 4.61 -2.51 10.91
N CYS A 71 3.84 -2.22 9.86
CA CYS A 71 2.39 -2.02 9.96
C CYS A 71 1.70 -3.21 10.65
N TRP A 72 2.05 -4.43 10.25
CA TRP A 72 1.43 -5.64 10.76
C TRP A 72 1.74 -5.95 12.22
N THR A 73 2.99 -5.71 12.65
CA THR A 73 3.47 -6.14 13.97
C THR A 73 3.38 -5.05 15.03
N ARG A 74 3.46 -3.78 14.63
CA ARG A 74 3.57 -2.63 15.55
C ARG A 74 2.67 -1.46 15.17
N GLY A 75 2.06 -1.50 13.98
CA GLY A 75 1.18 -0.46 13.46
C GLY A 75 -0.29 -0.69 13.78
N ASN A 76 -1.16 0.02 13.08
CA ASN A 76 -2.60 -0.05 13.27
C ASN A 76 -3.21 -1.16 12.39
N ARG A 77 -3.17 -2.40 12.90
CA ARG A 77 -3.69 -3.57 12.18
C ARG A 77 -5.21 -3.52 12.01
N ASP A 78 -5.92 -3.00 13.01
CA ASP A 78 -7.38 -2.89 12.95
C ASP A 78 -7.82 -1.90 11.86
N LEU A 79 -7.08 -0.81 11.69
CA LEU A 79 -7.29 0.08 10.55
C LEU A 79 -7.06 -0.67 9.24
N LEU A 80 -5.94 -1.39 9.08
CA LEU A 80 -5.69 -2.17 7.87
C LEU A 80 -6.84 -3.14 7.55
N PHE A 81 -7.42 -3.78 8.57
CA PHE A 81 -8.58 -4.66 8.41
C PHE A 81 -9.81 -3.90 7.93
N SER A 82 -10.08 -2.72 8.49
CA SER A 82 -11.21 -1.88 8.09
C SER A 82 -11.09 -1.30 6.67
N LEU A 83 -9.88 -1.27 6.10
CA LEU A 83 -9.63 -0.83 4.72
C LEU A 83 -9.88 -1.96 3.70
N SER A 84 -9.80 -3.21 4.13
CA SER A 84 -9.97 -4.38 3.26
C SER A 84 -11.43 -4.81 3.19
N VAL A 85 -11.89 -5.21 2.00
CA VAL A 85 -13.22 -5.83 1.83
C VAL A 85 -13.24 -7.27 2.32
N HIS A 86 -12.08 -7.93 2.29
CA HIS A 86 -11.95 -9.32 2.73
C HIS A 86 -11.19 -9.43 4.05
N PRO A 87 -11.48 -10.43 4.89
CA PRO A 87 -10.74 -10.65 6.13
C PRO A 87 -9.24 -10.82 5.88
N VAL A 88 -8.41 -9.94 6.44
CA VAL A 88 -6.95 -10.04 6.36
C VAL A 88 -6.45 -10.88 7.53
N LEU A 89 -6.44 -12.20 7.35
CA LEU A 89 -6.11 -13.14 8.42
C LEU A 89 -4.60 -13.25 8.69
N THR A 90 -3.78 -12.98 7.67
CA THR A 90 -2.32 -13.09 7.72
C THR A 90 -1.68 -11.81 7.20
N LYS A 91 -0.38 -11.63 7.47
CA LYS A 91 0.36 -10.45 7.02
C LYS A 91 0.31 -10.39 5.49
N PRO A 92 -0.25 -9.32 4.89
CA PRO A 92 -0.38 -9.23 3.44
C PRO A 92 1.00 -9.25 2.77
N THR A 93 1.00 -9.76 1.54
CA THR A 93 2.07 -9.60 0.57
C THR A 93 2.12 -8.15 0.08
N ASN A 94 3.21 -7.78 -0.58
CA ASN A 94 3.33 -6.42 -1.12
C ASN A 94 2.21 -6.09 -2.12
N SER A 95 1.86 -7.05 -3.00
CA SER A 95 0.80 -6.85 -3.99
C SER A 95 -0.58 -6.71 -3.34
N GLU A 96 -0.92 -7.57 -2.37
CA GLU A 96 -2.18 -7.45 -1.62
C GLU A 96 -2.27 -6.12 -0.87
N PHE A 97 -1.16 -5.65 -0.30
CA PHE A 97 -1.14 -4.37 0.39
C PHE A 97 -1.36 -3.18 -0.56
N PHE A 98 -0.77 -3.22 -1.76
CA PHE A 98 -1.06 -2.22 -2.79
C PHE A 98 -2.51 -2.27 -3.24
N ASP A 99 -3.07 -3.46 -3.44
CA ASP A 99 -4.47 -3.63 -3.83
C ASP A 99 -5.43 -3.08 -2.76
N ILE A 100 -5.27 -3.46 -1.49
CA ILE A 100 -6.12 -2.98 -0.38
C ILE A 100 -6.14 -1.45 -0.35
N LEU A 101 -4.96 -0.80 -0.36
CA LEU A 101 -4.89 0.66 -0.22
C LEU A 101 -5.38 1.38 -1.49
N SER A 102 -4.99 0.90 -2.68
CA SER A 102 -5.40 1.54 -3.94
C SER A 102 -6.91 1.40 -4.14
N SER A 103 -7.46 0.22 -3.87
CA SER A 103 -8.90 -0.05 -3.97
C SER A 103 -9.70 0.72 -2.93
N TYR A 104 -9.20 0.86 -1.70
CA TYR A 104 -9.84 1.71 -0.69
C TYR A 104 -9.98 3.16 -1.14
N ILE A 105 -8.88 3.75 -1.62
CA ILE A 105 -8.86 5.15 -2.03
C ILE A 105 -9.72 5.36 -3.29
N LYS A 106 -9.62 4.45 -4.26
CA LYS A 106 -10.29 4.59 -5.57
C LYS A 106 -11.79 4.29 -5.51
N TYR A 107 -12.20 3.25 -4.77
CA TYR A 107 -13.56 2.71 -4.83
C TYR A 107 -14.31 2.87 -3.51
N TYR A 108 -13.74 2.38 -2.40
CA TYR A 108 -14.50 2.21 -1.15
C TYR A 108 -14.63 3.49 -0.31
N ARG A 109 -13.89 4.55 -0.67
CA ARG A 109 -14.11 5.87 -0.10
C ARG A 109 -15.49 6.44 -0.48
N ALA A 110 -15.98 6.14 -1.67
CA ALA A 110 -17.26 6.65 -2.18
C ALA A 110 -18.49 5.88 -1.67
N PHE A 111 -18.30 4.67 -1.11
CA PHE A 111 -19.39 3.79 -0.70
C PHE A 111 -19.21 3.27 0.74
N PRO A 112 -19.58 4.07 1.77
CA PRO A 112 -19.48 3.66 3.16
C PRO A 112 -20.41 2.50 3.55
N ALA A 113 -21.47 2.26 2.77
CA ALA A 113 -22.54 1.33 3.12
C ALA A 113 -22.13 -0.15 3.09
N CYS A 114 -21.07 -0.53 2.36
CA CYS A 114 -20.57 -1.92 2.34
C CYS A 114 -19.71 -2.30 3.56
N ARG A 115 -19.55 -1.42 4.56
CA ARG A 115 -18.67 -1.65 5.73
C ARG A 115 -19.36 -2.24 6.97
N GLN A 116 -20.66 -2.51 6.94
CA GLN A 116 -21.39 -3.11 8.07
C GLN A 116 -22.12 -4.36 7.61
N GLU A 117 -21.51 -5.52 7.82
CA GLU A 117 -22.14 -6.82 8.11
C GLU A 117 -21.03 -7.88 8.27
N ALA A 118 -20.41 -7.90 9.46
CA ALA A 118 -19.71 -9.06 10.01
C ALA A 118 -19.65 -8.93 11.54
#